data_AF-R8BDH1-F1
#
_entry.id   AF-R8BDH1-F1
#
_cell.length_a   1.000
_cell.length_b   1.000
_cell.length_c   1.000
_cell.angle_alpha   90.00
_cell.angle_beta   90.00
_cell.angle_gamma   90.00
#
_symmetry.space_group_name_H-M   'P 1'
#
loop_
_entity.id
_entity.type
_entity.pdbx_description
1 polymer ?
#
loop_
_entity_poly.entity_id
_entity_poly.type
_entity_poly.pdbx_seq_one_letter_code
_entity_poly.pdbx_strand_id
1 'polypeptide(L)'
;MGQAAVPEIPWSEVIANGGKIPDAIAERARHTGCVIFRGWLSMSECGPGEGTLRVMPSLKLSTAYIMLRPFFLNEKLDLTQPTFPGSIPARGQIYANPKYHPHLYHDKSIISIPKVEPGDFIFWHTDVLHEVEDENNGINDSSVLYVANVPLCTYNIQNMLNHRKAFREAVPPPDYIRDFGGPYELEYQHDDHGAREENILTVEGRRALGLEEFDENEPGLTEGQRKVRRMANEAMRE
;
A
#
# COMPACT_ATOMS: atom_id res chain seq x y z
N MET A 1 -2.73 22.95 -2.45
CA MET A 1 -1.37 22.55 -2.91
C MET A 1 -1.47 22.10 -4.36
N GLY A 2 -0.38 22.01 -5.12
CA GLY A 2 -0.39 21.50 -6.49
C GLY A 2 0.31 20.15 -6.60
N GLN A 3 0.21 19.48 -7.74
CA GLN A 3 0.79 18.14 -8.00
C GLN A 3 2.28 18.04 -7.66
N ALA A 4 3.03 19.13 -7.84
CA ALA A 4 4.44 19.23 -7.48
C ALA A 4 4.76 18.94 -6.00
N ALA A 5 3.74 18.88 -5.12
CA ALA A 5 3.91 18.43 -3.74
C ALA A 5 4.37 16.96 -3.69
N VAL A 6 3.84 16.10 -4.56
CA VAL A 6 4.24 14.69 -4.66
C VAL A 6 5.65 14.63 -5.27
N PRO A 7 6.65 14.09 -4.56
CA PRO A 7 7.99 13.95 -5.11
C PRO A 7 8.02 12.84 -6.16
N GLU A 8 8.76 13.08 -7.23
CA GLU A 8 8.96 12.16 -8.34
C GLU A 8 10.44 11.89 -8.50
N ILE A 9 10.80 10.65 -8.86
CA ILE A 9 12.18 10.25 -9.09
C ILE A 9 12.28 9.27 -10.26
N PRO A 10 13.12 9.55 -11.28
CA PRO A 10 13.47 8.57 -12.29
C PRO A 10 14.17 7.35 -11.66
N TRP A 11 13.78 6.14 -12.06
CA TRP A 11 14.43 4.93 -11.56
C TRP A 11 15.94 4.91 -11.85
N SER A 12 16.36 5.47 -12.99
CA SER A 12 17.77 5.62 -13.36
C SER A 12 18.59 6.42 -12.33
N GLU A 13 17.98 7.39 -11.65
CA GLU A 13 18.64 8.19 -10.62
C GLU A 13 18.88 7.36 -9.34
N VAL A 14 17.92 6.50 -8.97
CA VAL A 14 18.08 5.55 -7.85
C VAL A 14 19.25 4.60 -8.12
N ILE A 15 19.33 4.07 -9.34
CA ILE A 15 20.42 3.19 -9.77
C ILE A 15 21.76 3.93 -9.75
N ALA A 16 21.82 5.15 -10.30
CA ALA A 16 23.02 5.98 -10.30
C ALA A 16 23.50 6.33 -8.88
N ASN A 17 22.58 6.40 -7.91
CA ASN A 17 22.86 6.63 -6.50
C ASN A 17 23.04 5.32 -5.69
N GLY A 18 23.50 4.25 -6.35
CA GLY A 18 23.83 2.98 -5.68
C GLY A 18 22.62 2.25 -5.09
N GLY A 19 21.45 2.39 -5.72
CA GLY A 19 20.20 1.78 -5.27
C GLY A 19 19.50 2.54 -4.14
N LYS A 20 19.90 3.79 -3.87
CA LYS A 20 19.34 4.59 -2.78
C LYS A 20 18.56 5.79 -3.33
N ILE A 21 17.45 6.11 -2.67
CA ILE A 21 16.72 7.35 -2.94
C ILE A 21 17.62 8.53 -2.48
N PRO A 22 17.86 9.55 -3.33
CA PRO A 22 18.58 10.76 -2.94
C PRO A 22 17.96 11.42 -1.71
N ASP A 23 18.80 11.90 -0.78
CA ASP A 23 18.36 12.38 0.53
C ASP A 23 17.32 13.50 0.45
N ALA A 24 17.46 14.41 -0.52
CA ALA A 24 16.50 15.49 -0.74
C ALA A 24 15.10 14.98 -1.12
N ILE A 25 15.02 13.95 -1.96
CA ILE A 25 13.76 13.31 -2.36
C ILE A 25 13.21 12.50 -1.19
N ALA A 26 14.06 11.74 -0.49
CA ALA A 26 13.67 10.98 0.68
C ALA A 26 13.08 11.87 1.79
N GLU A 27 13.64 13.06 2.00
CA GLU A 27 13.14 14.02 2.99
C GLU A 27 11.77 14.59 2.61
N ARG A 28 11.56 14.86 1.32
CA ARG A 28 10.24 15.26 0.82
C ARG A 28 9.21 14.14 0.92
N ALA A 29 9.60 12.90 0.60
CA ALA A 29 8.75 11.73 0.73
C ALA A 29 8.36 11.48 2.19
N ARG A 30 9.27 11.69 3.15
CA ARG A 30 8.97 11.62 4.60
C ARG A 30 7.92 12.64 5.05
N HIS A 31 7.94 13.83 4.47
CA HIS A 31 6.96 14.88 4.80
C HIS A 31 5.60 14.64 4.16
N THR A 32 5.59 14.31 2.88
CA THR A 32 4.36 14.13 2.10
C THR A 32 3.72 12.77 2.34
N GLY A 33 4.53 11.78 2.70
CA GLY A 33 4.13 10.38 2.82
C GLY A 33 3.96 9.69 1.47
N CYS A 34 4.31 10.30 0.34
CA CYS A 34 4.12 9.74 -1.00
C CYS A 34 5.37 9.95 -1.86
N VAL A 35 5.61 9.08 -2.83
CA VAL A 35 6.65 9.22 -3.85
C VAL A 35 6.29 8.43 -5.11
N ILE A 36 6.64 8.96 -6.28
CA ILE A 36 6.49 8.28 -7.57
C ILE A 36 7.87 7.92 -8.13
N PHE A 37 8.08 6.65 -8.45
CA PHE A 37 9.23 6.16 -9.19
C PHE A 37 8.87 6.02 -10.67
N ARG A 38 9.57 6.76 -11.53
CA ARG A 38 9.28 6.77 -12.97
C ARG A 38 10.01 5.62 -13.69
N GLY A 39 9.29 4.86 -14.53
CA GLY A 39 9.85 3.80 -15.38
C GLY A 39 10.18 2.44 -14.71
N TRP A 40 9.50 2.11 -13.62
CA TRP A 40 9.45 0.82 -12.94
C TRP A 40 8.18 -0.09 -13.13
N LEU A 41 6.95 0.27 -12.69
CA LEU A 41 5.71 -0.52 -12.91
C LEU A 41 4.41 0.34 -12.95
N SER A 42 3.82 0.53 -14.13
CA SER A 42 2.43 1.01 -14.35
C SER A 42 1.89 0.35 -15.62
N MET A 43 0.58 0.18 -15.72
CA MET A 43 -0.07 -0.52 -16.83
C MET A 43 -0.71 0.42 -17.87
N SER A 44 -1.10 1.63 -17.47
CA SER A 44 -1.73 2.59 -18.38
C SER A 44 -1.27 4.03 -18.13
N GLU A 45 -1.57 4.89 -19.10
CA GLU A 45 -1.42 6.33 -18.99
C GLU A 45 -2.65 6.89 -18.28
N CYS A 46 -2.45 7.72 -17.24
CA CYS A 46 -3.55 8.32 -16.48
C CYS A 46 -3.09 9.59 -15.75
N GLY A 47 -3.86 10.67 -15.82
CA GLY A 47 -3.59 11.93 -15.13
C GLY A 47 -4.81 12.52 -14.39
N PRO A 48 -4.69 13.77 -13.91
CA PRO A 48 -5.80 14.44 -13.23
C PRO A 48 -7.03 14.56 -14.11
N GLY A 49 -8.19 14.24 -13.54
CA GLY A 49 -9.47 14.19 -14.23
C GLY A 49 -9.71 12.90 -15.01
N GLU A 50 -8.78 11.95 -14.97
CA GLU A 50 -8.83 10.69 -15.72
C GLU A 50 -8.98 9.48 -14.78
N GLY A 51 -9.63 9.68 -13.62
CA GLY A 51 -9.90 8.60 -12.66
C GLY A 51 -8.66 8.17 -11.89
N THR A 52 -7.75 9.11 -11.59
CA THR A 52 -6.48 8.80 -10.93
C THR A 52 -6.55 8.86 -9.39
N LEU A 53 -5.46 8.46 -8.73
CA LEU A 53 -5.31 8.54 -7.28
C LEU A 53 -5.21 10.01 -6.83
N ARG A 54 -5.84 10.33 -5.71
CA ARG A 54 -5.67 11.59 -5.01
C ARG A 54 -5.11 11.33 -3.62
N VAL A 55 -4.23 12.21 -3.15
CA VAL A 55 -3.56 12.10 -1.85
C VAL A 55 -3.58 13.42 -1.11
N MET A 56 -3.51 13.36 0.23
CA MET A 56 -3.17 14.50 1.07
C MET A 56 -1.68 14.45 1.41
N PRO A 57 -0.80 15.23 0.74
CA PRO A 57 0.64 15.14 0.90
C PRO A 57 1.12 15.85 2.19
N SER A 58 0.62 15.44 3.35
CA SER A 58 0.94 16.02 4.66
C SER A 58 0.85 14.99 5.79
N LEU A 59 1.63 13.92 5.67
CA LEU A 59 1.57 12.75 6.55
C LEU A 59 1.52 13.11 8.05
N LYS A 60 2.49 13.88 8.54
CA LYS A 60 2.59 14.18 9.98
C LYS A 60 1.40 14.98 10.49
N LEU A 61 0.96 16.01 9.75
CA LEU A 61 -0.09 16.90 10.19
C LEU A 61 -1.47 16.25 10.09
N SER A 62 -1.73 15.52 9.00
CA SER A 62 -3.01 14.81 8.83
C SER A 62 -3.18 13.73 9.89
N THR A 63 -2.15 12.90 10.13
CA THR A 63 -2.19 11.85 11.14
C THR A 63 -2.33 12.42 12.54
N ALA A 64 -1.56 13.45 12.90
CA ALA A 64 -1.68 14.09 14.21
C ALA A 64 -3.09 14.67 14.43
N TYR A 65 -3.65 15.33 13.41
CA TYR A 65 -4.99 15.89 13.47
C TYR A 65 -6.05 14.80 13.68
N ILE A 66 -6.00 13.71 12.91
CA ILE A 66 -6.95 12.58 13.03
C ILE A 66 -6.87 11.95 14.41
N MET A 67 -5.65 11.64 14.89
CA MET A 67 -5.45 10.97 16.17
C MET A 67 -5.93 11.82 17.36
N LEU A 68 -5.79 13.14 17.26
CA LEU A 68 -6.23 14.07 18.30
C LEU A 68 -7.70 14.46 18.17
N ARG A 69 -8.32 14.32 16.99
CA ARG A 69 -9.69 14.79 16.73
C ARG A 69 -10.73 14.30 17.74
N PRO A 70 -10.74 13.02 18.19
CA PRO A 70 -11.67 12.54 19.23
C PRO A 70 -11.68 13.39 20.51
N PHE A 71 -10.53 13.97 20.88
CA PHE A 71 -10.35 14.73 22.11
C PHE A 71 -10.61 16.23 21.97
N PHE A 72 -10.77 16.73 20.74
CA PHE A 72 -10.88 18.16 20.44
C PHE A 72 -12.06 18.46 19.50
N LEU A 73 -13.19 17.78 19.68
CA LEU A 73 -14.38 17.95 18.82
C LEU A 73 -14.88 19.40 18.77
N ASN A 74 -14.83 20.07 19.92
CA ASN A 74 -15.23 21.47 20.11
C ASN A 74 -14.02 22.40 20.26
N GLU A 75 -12.85 22.00 19.74
CA GLU A 75 -11.59 22.74 19.85
C GLU A 75 -11.11 22.98 21.30
N LYS A 76 -11.61 22.17 22.24
CA LYS A 76 -11.20 22.10 23.64
C LYS A 76 -10.98 20.65 24.01
N LEU A 77 -9.98 20.39 24.86
CA LEU A 77 -9.68 19.05 25.34
C LEU A 77 -10.88 18.49 26.11
N ASP A 78 -11.41 17.36 25.65
CA ASP A 78 -12.45 16.59 26.29
C ASP A 78 -12.05 15.10 26.29
N LEU A 79 -11.91 14.53 27.50
CA LEU A 79 -11.53 13.13 27.70
C LEU A 79 -12.73 12.24 28.04
N THR A 80 -13.94 12.80 28.07
CA THR A 80 -15.13 12.11 28.60
C THR A 80 -15.96 11.43 27.51
N GLN A 81 -15.77 11.82 26.26
CA GLN A 81 -16.61 11.39 25.14
C GLN A 81 -16.06 10.12 24.48
N PRO A 82 -16.87 9.06 24.31
CA PRO A 82 -16.49 7.87 23.57
C PRO A 82 -16.71 8.05 22.06
N THR A 83 -16.45 9.25 21.53
CA THR A 83 -16.75 9.59 20.13
C THR A 83 -15.48 9.56 19.29
N PHE A 84 -15.49 8.78 18.21
CA PHE A 84 -14.39 8.70 17.23
C PHE A 84 -14.91 9.14 15.86
N PRO A 85 -14.77 10.43 15.48
CA PRO A 85 -15.35 10.97 14.25
C PRO A 85 -14.85 10.25 13.00
N GLY A 86 -15.77 9.88 12.11
CA GLY A 86 -15.43 9.18 10.87
C GLY A 86 -15.02 7.71 11.04
N SER A 87 -14.99 7.19 12.26
CA SER A 87 -14.66 5.78 12.53
C SER A 87 -15.93 4.95 12.73
N ILE A 88 -15.96 3.77 12.12
CA ILE A 88 -17.01 2.77 12.32
C ILE A 88 -16.31 1.47 12.75
N PRO A 89 -16.60 0.93 13.95
CA PRO A 89 -16.00 -0.33 14.39
C PRO A 89 -16.16 -1.44 13.35
N ALA A 90 -15.11 -2.25 13.20
CA ALA A 90 -15.01 -3.32 12.21
C ALA A 90 -14.98 -2.88 10.72
N ARG A 91 -14.86 -1.58 10.42
CA ARG A 91 -14.44 -1.10 9.09
C ARG A 91 -12.93 -0.92 9.05
N GLY A 92 -12.33 -1.16 7.89
CA GLY A 92 -10.90 -0.94 7.64
C GLY A 92 -10.54 0.50 7.27
N GLN A 93 -11.53 1.39 7.19
CA GLN A 93 -11.37 2.77 6.73
C GLN A 93 -11.84 3.76 7.79
N ILE A 94 -11.17 4.91 7.85
CA ILE A 94 -11.65 6.12 8.52
C ILE A 94 -12.13 7.13 7.48
N TYR A 95 -13.32 7.70 7.69
CA TYR A 95 -13.90 8.70 6.80
C TYR A 95 -13.39 10.11 7.14
N ALA A 96 -12.26 10.49 6.54
CA ALA A 96 -11.63 11.79 6.70
C ALA A 96 -12.27 12.86 5.78
N ASN A 97 -13.50 13.29 6.08
CA ASN A 97 -14.27 14.23 5.25
C ASN A 97 -14.61 15.54 6.02
N PRO A 98 -15.13 16.58 5.33
CA PRO A 98 -15.44 17.87 5.97
C PRO A 98 -16.43 17.81 7.14
N LYS A 99 -17.32 16.80 7.19
CA LYS A 99 -18.27 16.60 8.29
C LYS A 99 -17.55 16.26 9.60
N TYR A 100 -16.54 15.40 9.55
CA TYR A 100 -15.83 14.92 10.73
C TYR A 100 -14.52 15.68 10.99
N HIS A 101 -13.89 16.15 9.92
CA HIS A 101 -12.52 16.63 9.87
C HIS A 101 -12.40 17.95 9.06
N PRO A 102 -13.14 19.01 9.41
CA PRO A 102 -13.24 20.23 8.59
C PRO A 102 -11.89 20.95 8.36
N HIS A 103 -10.96 20.86 9.33
CA HIS A 103 -9.65 21.52 9.26
C HIS A 103 -8.66 20.84 8.32
N LEU A 104 -8.99 19.64 7.80
CA LEU A 104 -8.23 19.05 6.72
C LEU A 104 -8.41 19.83 5.41
N TYR A 105 -9.47 20.64 5.29
CA TYR A 105 -9.81 21.37 4.06
C TYR A 105 -9.74 20.45 2.84
N HIS A 106 -10.49 19.35 2.88
CA HIS A 106 -10.48 18.26 1.90
C HIS A 106 -10.34 18.77 0.45
N ASP A 107 -11.24 19.66 0.01
CA ASP A 107 -11.26 20.26 -1.34
C ASP A 107 -9.98 21.01 -1.76
N LYS A 108 -9.15 21.44 -0.81
CA LYS A 108 -7.92 22.23 -1.05
C LYS A 108 -6.63 21.44 -0.81
N SER A 109 -6.71 20.42 0.03
CA SER A 109 -5.56 19.68 0.55
C SER A 109 -5.40 18.32 -0.10
N ILE A 110 -6.48 17.72 -0.61
CA ILE A 110 -6.41 16.49 -1.39
C ILE A 110 -6.21 16.84 -2.86
N ILE A 111 -5.11 16.36 -3.43
CA ILE A 111 -4.70 16.64 -4.80
C ILE A 111 -4.58 15.36 -5.59
N SER A 112 -4.90 15.40 -6.88
CA SER A 112 -4.57 14.32 -7.80
C SER A 112 -3.06 14.18 -7.91
N ILE A 113 -2.59 12.94 -8.06
CA ILE A 113 -1.17 12.70 -8.36
C ILE A 113 -0.78 13.33 -9.70
N PRO A 114 0.53 13.57 -9.94
CA PRO A 114 1.07 13.80 -11.27
C PRO A 114 0.60 12.73 -12.28
N LYS A 115 0.51 13.11 -13.57
CA LYS A 115 0.24 12.15 -14.65
C LYS A 115 1.23 10.98 -14.57
N VAL A 116 0.74 9.76 -14.76
CA VAL A 116 1.53 8.53 -14.83
C VAL A 116 1.49 7.94 -16.23
N GLU A 117 2.58 7.27 -16.57
CA GLU A 117 2.78 6.55 -17.82
C GLU A 117 3.02 5.06 -17.49
N PRO A 118 2.82 4.13 -18.44
CA PRO A 118 3.21 2.74 -18.25
C PRO A 118 4.67 2.62 -17.81
N GLY A 119 4.89 1.88 -16.72
CA GLY A 119 6.13 1.86 -15.98
C GLY A 119 6.16 2.76 -14.73
N ASP A 120 5.25 3.66 -14.39
CA ASP A 120 5.42 4.45 -13.16
C ASP A 120 4.90 3.77 -11.88
N PHE A 121 5.73 3.59 -10.84
CA PHE A 121 5.30 3.02 -9.56
C PHE A 121 5.02 4.11 -8.54
N ILE A 122 3.90 4.01 -7.82
CA ILE A 122 3.53 4.97 -6.77
C ILE A 122 3.57 4.28 -5.40
N PHE A 123 4.23 4.91 -4.44
CA PHE A 123 4.11 4.56 -3.04
C PHE A 123 3.45 5.68 -2.25
N TRP A 124 2.65 5.28 -1.26
CA TRP A 124 2.23 6.14 -0.17
C TRP A 124 2.31 5.36 1.15
N HIS A 125 2.58 6.10 2.22
CA HIS A 125 2.62 5.58 3.58
C HIS A 125 1.20 5.16 4.00
N THR A 126 1.10 4.13 4.86
CA THR A 126 -0.19 3.54 5.27
C THR A 126 -1.16 4.55 5.91
N ASP A 127 -0.62 5.60 6.50
CA ASP A 127 -1.39 6.66 7.16
C ASP A 127 -1.69 7.88 6.26
N VAL A 128 -1.28 7.86 4.98
CA VAL A 128 -1.64 8.92 4.03
C VAL A 128 -3.11 8.80 3.69
N LEU A 129 -3.85 9.90 3.91
CA LEU A 129 -5.20 10.03 3.38
C LEU A 129 -5.17 10.04 1.86
N HIS A 130 -5.99 9.19 1.26
CA HIS A 130 -6.09 9.06 -0.18
C HIS A 130 -7.53 8.71 -0.58
N GLU A 131 -7.86 9.02 -1.83
CA GLU A 131 -9.12 8.70 -2.49
C GLU A 131 -8.87 8.54 -3.99
N VAL A 132 -9.86 8.05 -4.73
CA VAL A 132 -9.82 8.03 -6.19
C VAL A 132 -10.70 9.19 -6.70
N GLU A 133 -10.36 9.76 -7.84
CA GLU A 133 -11.25 10.73 -8.51
C GLU A 133 -12.64 10.13 -8.76
N ASP A 134 -13.68 10.94 -8.59
CA ASP A 134 -15.08 10.53 -8.79
C ASP A 134 -15.41 10.23 -10.26
N GLU A 135 -14.64 10.80 -11.19
CA GLU A 135 -14.86 10.69 -12.63
C GLU A 135 -13.57 10.30 -13.36
N ASN A 136 -13.72 9.50 -14.41
CA ASN A 136 -12.69 9.31 -15.44
C ASN A 136 -13.19 9.95 -16.74
N ASN A 137 -12.69 11.14 -17.06
CA ASN A 137 -12.97 11.86 -18.30
C ASN A 137 -11.88 11.64 -19.37
N GLY A 138 -10.94 10.73 -19.11
CA GLY A 138 -9.92 10.31 -20.07
C GLY A 138 -10.52 9.48 -21.21
N ILE A 139 -9.75 9.34 -22.29
CA ILE A 139 -10.14 8.52 -23.45
C ILE A 139 -9.68 7.05 -23.34
N ASN A 140 -8.89 6.74 -22.31
CA ASN A 140 -8.28 5.43 -22.06
C ASN A 140 -8.69 4.90 -20.69
N ASP A 141 -8.48 3.60 -20.49
CA ASP A 141 -8.66 2.96 -19.19
C ASP A 141 -7.60 3.43 -18.17
N SER A 142 -8.02 3.62 -16.92
CA SER A 142 -7.15 3.81 -15.75
C SER A 142 -6.95 2.44 -15.08
N SER A 143 -5.83 1.78 -15.35
CA SER A 143 -5.55 0.40 -14.92
C SER A 143 -4.28 0.34 -14.07
N VAL A 144 -4.37 -0.36 -12.93
CA VAL A 144 -3.26 -0.48 -11.96
C VAL A 144 -3.16 -1.90 -11.42
N LEU A 145 -1.95 -2.27 -10.99
CA LEU A 145 -1.69 -3.48 -10.21
C LEU A 145 -1.26 -3.08 -8.79
N TYR A 146 -2.02 -3.49 -7.77
CA TYR A 146 -1.66 -3.23 -6.39
C TYR A 146 -0.56 -4.17 -5.90
N VAL A 147 0.63 -3.61 -5.64
CA VAL A 147 1.77 -4.32 -5.05
C VAL A 147 2.22 -3.54 -3.81
N ALA A 148 1.97 -4.09 -2.63
CA ALA A 148 2.31 -3.45 -1.36
C ALA A 148 3.69 -3.86 -0.84
N ASN A 149 4.30 -3.00 -0.01
CA ASN A 149 5.45 -3.37 0.79
C ASN A 149 4.98 -4.02 2.10
N VAL A 150 5.14 -5.33 2.21
CA VAL A 150 4.74 -6.13 3.38
C VAL A 150 6.00 -6.75 4.00
N PRO A 151 6.59 -6.15 5.05
CA PRO A 151 7.83 -6.65 5.62
C PRO A 151 7.60 -7.96 6.38
N LEU A 152 8.63 -8.82 6.40
CA LEU A 152 8.63 -10.00 7.25
C LEU A 152 8.66 -9.56 8.73
N CYS A 153 7.56 -9.81 9.43
CA CYS A 153 7.39 -9.56 10.85
C CYS A 153 6.55 -10.67 11.48
N THR A 154 6.53 -10.76 12.80
CA THR A 154 5.78 -11.81 13.52
C THR A 154 4.30 -11.85 13.14
N TYR A 155 3.68 -10.69 12.95
CA TYR A 155 2.28 -10.57 12.51
C TYR A 155 2.07 -11.09 11.07
N ASN A 156 3.02 -10.81 10.17
CA ASN A 156 2.89 -11.15 8.74
C ASN A 156 3.27 -12.59 8.40
N ILE A 157 3.94 -13.34 9.30
CA ILE A 157 4.28 -14.75 9.04
C ILE A 157 3.02 -15.58 8.78
N GLN A 158 2.00 -15.46 9.62
CA GLN A 158 0.75 -16.20 9.42
C GLN A 158 0.06 -15.78 8.11
N ASN A 159 0.10 -14.48 7.79
CA ASN A 159 -0.48 -13.99 6.54
C ASN A 159 0.24 -14.57 5.31
N MET A 160 1.57 -14.63 5.34
CA MET A 160 2.39 -15.28 4.30
C MET A 160 1.98 -16.75 4.12
N LEU A 161 1.80 -17.50 5.21
CA LEU A 161 1.37 -18.91 5.14
C LEU A 161 -0.05 -19.06 4.57
N ASN A 162 -0.96 -18.16 4.94
CA ASN A 162 -2.32 -18.15 4.40
C ASN A 162 -2.32 -17.82 2.90
N HIS A 163 -1.48 -16.89 2.46
CA HIS A 163 -1.28 -16.58 1.04
C HIS A 163 -0.64 -17.74 0.27
N ARG A 164 0.36 -18.41 0.86
CA ARG A 164 0.96 -19.63 0.30
C ARG A 164 -0.09 -20.71 0.04
N LYS A 165 -0.97 -20.94 1.01
CA LYS A 165 -2.08 -21.89 0.90
C LYS A 165 -3.06 -21.47 -0.21
N ALA A 166 -3.52 -20.21 -0.19
CA ALA A 166 -4.45 -19.69 -1.19
C ALA A 166 -3.88 -19.75 -2.62
N PHE A 167 -2.59 -19.44 -2.78
CA PHE A 167 -1.88 -19.57 -4.05
C PHE A 167 -1.88 -21.01 -4.56
N ARG A 168 -1.50 -21.98 -3.73
CA ARG A 168 -1.46 -23.40 -4.12
C ARG A 168 -2.84 -23.99 -4.42
N GLU A 169 -3.86 -23.48 -3.73
CA GLU A 169 -5.26 -23.85 -3.95
C GLU A 169 -5.88 -23.08 -5.14
N ALA A 170 -5.16 -22.11 -5.73
CA ALA A 170 -5.65 -21.18 -6.73
C ALA A 170 -7.03 -20.62 -6.35
N VAL A 171 -7.10 -20.01 -5.16
CA VAL A 171 -8.29 -19.35 -4.62
C VAL A 171 -7.96 -17.94 -4.11
N PRO A 172 -8.97 -17.05 -3.97
CA PRO A 172 -8.76 -15.74 -3.38
C PRO A 172 -8.12 -15.81 -1.97
N PRO A 173 -7.17 -14.91 -1.65
CA PRO A 173 -6.56 -14.82 -0.32
C PRO A 173 -7.62 -14.46 0.76
N PRO A 174 -7.34 -14.73 2.05
CA PRO A 174 -8.34 -14.65 3.12
C PRO A 174 -8.97 -13.27 3.34
N ASP A 175 -8.28 -12.20 2.96
CA ASP A 175 -8.77 -10.82 3.10
C ASP A 175 -9.80 -10.44 2.03
N TYR A 176 -9.93 -11.25 0.98
CA TYR A 176 -10.93 -11.06 -0.06
C TYR A 176 -12.19 -11.87 0.26
N ILE A 177 -13.34 -11.31 -0.14
CA ILE A 177 -14.61 -12.01 -0.03
C ILE A 177 -14.52 -13.28 -0.90
N ARG A 178 -14.71 -14.44 -0.27
CA ARG A 178 -14.69 -15.75 -0.93
C ARG A 178 -16.03 -16.15 -1.54
N ASP A 179 -17.10 -15.45 -1.15
CA ASP A 179 -18.46 -15.74 -1.57
C ASP A 179 -18.91 -14.78 -2.66
N PHE A 180 -19.00 -15.29 -3.88
CA PHE A 180 -19.53 -14.55 -5.03
C PHE A 180 -21.06 -14.71 -5.18
N GLY A 181 -21.73 -15.50 -4.32
CA GLY A 181 -23.20 -15.60 -4.28
C GLY A 181 -23.86 -16.46 -5.37
N GLY A 182 -23.32 -17.65 -5.68
CA GLY A 182 -23.82 -18.50 -6.76
C GLY A 182 -22.88 -19.67 -7.14
N PRO A 183 -23.29 -20.57 -8.06
CA PRO A 183 -22.43 -21.64 -8.58
C PRO A 183 -21.45 -21.05 -9.61
N TYR A 184 -20.39 -20.41 -9.15
CA TYR A 184 -19.34 -19.86 -10.03
C TYR A 184 -18.23 -20.87 -10.26
N GLU A 185 -17.57 -20.73 -11.41
CA GLU A 185 -16.31 -21.38 -11.71
C GLU A 185 -15.25 -20.92 -10.71
N LEU A 186 -14.39 -21.84 -10.29
CA LEU A 186 -13.30 -21.55 -9.36
C LEU A 186 -12.02 -21.40 -10.16
N GLU A 187 -11.17 -20.44 -9.80
CA GLU A 187 -9.97 -20.10 -10.58
C GLU A 187 -9.09 -21.34 -10.89
N TYR A 188 -8.97 -22.30 -9.97
CA TYR A 188 -8.25 -23.56 -10.21
C TYR A 188 -8.78 -24.42 -11.36
N GLN A 189 -10.01 -24.18 -11.82
CA GLN A 189 -10.66 -24.90 -12.92
C GLN A 189 -10.22 -24.38 -14.30
N HIS A 190 -9.49 -23.26 -14.34
CA HIS A 190 -9.07 -22.60 -15.57
C HIS A 190 -7.61 -22.93 -15.90
N ASP A 191 -7.37 -23.54 -17.06
CA ASP A 191 -6.01 -23.92 -17.50
C ASP A 191 -5.05 -22.74 -17.70
N ASP A 192 -5.53 -21.50 -17.69
CA ASP A 192 -4.75 -20.27 -17.80
C ASP A 192 -4.55 -19.55 -16.46
N HIS A 193 -4.94 -20.15 -15.33
CA HIS A 193 -4.72 -19.55 -14.01
C HIS A 193 -3.23 -19.24 -13.77
N GLY A 194 -2.95 -18.07 -13.20
CA GLY A 194 -1.57 -17.59 -12.96
C GLY A 194 -0.86 -18.23 -11.76
N ALA A 195 -1.61 -18.86 -10.85
CA ALA A 195 -1.10 -19.38 -9.58
C ALA A 195 -0.30 -20.70 -9.73
N ARG A 196 0.91 -20.60 -10.27
CA ARG A 196 1.80 -21.74 -10.53
C ARG A 196 3.20 -21.48 -10.01
N GLU A 197 3.78 -22.44 -9.28
CA GLU A 197 5.10 -22.24 -8.64
C GLU A 197 6.21 -22.01 -9.68
N GLU A 198 6.08 -22.56 -10.90
CA GLU A 198 7.02 -22.34 -12.01
C GLU A 198 7.02 -20.89 -12.54
N ASN A 199 5.95 -20.12 -12.29
CA ASN A 199 5.90 -18.71 -12.63
C ASN A 199 6.71 -17.85 -11.64
N ILE A 200 7.21 -18.43 -10.54
CA ILE A 200 8.01 -17.73 -9.53
C ILE A 200 9.50 -17.91 -9.87
N LEU A 201 10.04 -16.91 -10.55
CA LEU A 201 11.34 -17.00 -11.23
C LEU A 201 12.56 -16.81 -10.32
N THR A 202 12.38 -16.39 -9.07
CA THR A 202 13.48 -16.03 -8.16
C THR A 202 13.32 -16.63 -6.78
N VAL A 203 14.45 -16.85 -6.10
CA VAL A 203 14.47 -17.30 -4.70
C VAL A 203 13.78 -16.28 -3.79
N GLU A 204 13.93 -14.99 -4.07
CA GLU A 204 13.29 -13.91 -3.31
C GLU A 204 11.77 -13.97 -3.46
N GLY A 205 11.26 -14.23 -4.66
CA GLY A 205 9.83 -14.43 -4.91
C GLY A 205 9.30 -15.67 -4.20
N ARG A 206 10.06 -16.77 -4.23
CA ARG A 206 9.70 -18.00 -3.49
C ARG A 206 9.66 -17.76 -1.98
N ARG A 207 10.65 -17.05 -1.43
CA ARG A 207 10.71 -16.66 -0.01
C ARG A 207 9.55 -15.73 0.38
N ALA A 208 9.22 -14.76 -0.47
CA ALA A 208 8.10 -13.84 -0.23
C ALA A 208 6.74 -14.55 -0.09
N LEU A 209 6.60 -15.73 -0.72
CA LEU A 209 5.41 -16.58 -0.62
C LEU A 209 5.60 -17.78 0.32
N GLY A 210 6.69 -17.82 1.10
CA GLY A 210 6.98 -18.92 2.03
C GLY A 210 7.18 -20.29 1.37
N LEU A 211 7.63 -20.32 0.11
CA LEU A 211 7.93 -21.54 -0.65
C LEU A 211 9.39 -21.98 -0.53
N GLU A 212 10.22 -21.17 0.12
CA GLU A 212 11.65 -21.37 0.32
C GLU A 212 12.07 -20.78 1.67
N GLU A 213 13.04 -21.41 2.34
CA GLU A 213 13.54 -20.91 3.62
C GLU A 213 14.28 -19.56 3.45
N PHE A 214 14.09 -18.68 4.43
CA PHE A 214 14.85 -17.45 4.55
C PHE A 214 16.28 -17.76 5.01
N ASP A 215 17.27 -17.08 4.43
CA ASP A 215 18.66 -17.21 4.83
C ASP A 215 18.89 -16.57 6.22
N GLU A 216 18.93 -17.38 7.27
CA GLU A 216 19.24 -16.90 8.61
C GLU A 216 20.68 -16.44 8.79
N ASN A 217 21.58 -16.78 7.87
CA ASN A 217 23.02 -16.54 7.96
C ASN A 217 23.50 -15.40 7.06
N GLU A 218 22.59 -14.70 6.38
CA GLU A 218 22.94 -13.57 5.53
C GLU A 218 23.83 -12.55 6.29
N PRO A 219 24.96 -12.12 5.71
CA PRO A 219 25.82 -11.12 6.34
C PRO A 219 25.08 -9.81 6.59
N GLY A 220 25.34 -9.19 7.74
CA GLY A 220 24.76 -7.87 8.08
C GLY A 220 23.37 -7.92 8.73
N LEU A 221 22.78 -9.10 8.93
CA LEU A 221 21.53 -9.22 9.68
C LEU A 221 21.71 -8.83 11.15
N THR A 222 20.81 -7.95 11.61
CA THR A 222 20.59 -7.69 13.04
C THR A 222 20.03 -8.94 13.74
N GLU A 223 20.11 -8.96 15.07
CA GLU A 223 19.54 -10.05 15.87
C GLU A 223 18.02 -10.20 15.61
N GLY A 224 17.28 -9.09 15.54
CA GLY A 224 15.85 -9.10 15.26
C GLY A 224 15.50 -9.65 13.88
N GLN A 225 16.26 -9.27 12.85
CA GLN A 225 16.08 -9.81 11.50
C GLN A 225 16.37 -11.32 11.44
N ARG A 226 17.42 -11.79 12.12
CA ARG A 226 17.72 -13.22 12.20
C ARG A 226 16.61 -13.99 12.91
N LYS A 227 16.13 -13.45 14.03
CA LYS A 227 15.06 -14.05 14.83
C LYS A 227 13.77 -14.19 14.01
N VAL A 228 13.33 -13.15 13.31
CA VAL A 228 12.08 -13.23 12.53
C VAL A 228 12.20 -14.19 11.34
N ARG A 229 13.37 -14.27 10.68
CA ARG A 229 13.63 -15.27 9.63
C ARG A 229 13.54 -16.70 10.17
N ARG A 230 14.13 -16.96 11.33
CA ARG A 230 14.00 -18.26 12.01
C ARG A 230 12.56 -18.61 12.33
N MET A 231 11.81 -17.68 12.92
CA MET A 231 10.40 -17.89 13.24
C MET A 231 9.58 -18.22 11.99
N ALA A 232 9.87 -17.56 10.85
CA ALA A 232 9.23 -17.86 9.59
C ALA A 232 9.60 -19.26 9.07
N ASN A 233 10.88 -19.64 9.13
CA ASN A 233 11.36 -20.97 8.74
C ASN A 233 10.73 -22.08 9.59
N GLU A 234 10.65 -21.89 10.90
CA GLU A 234 9.97 -22.82 11.82
C GLU A 234 8.49 -22.96 11.46
N ALA A 235 7.77 -21.84 11.28
CA ALA A 235 6.36 -21.84 10.95
C ALA A 235 6.06 -22.44 9.55
N MET A 236 7.02 -22.43 8.63
CA MET A 236 6.86 -23.05 7.31
C MET A 236 6.93 -24.58 7.33
N ARG A 237 7.51 -25.18 8.39
CA ARG A 237 7.67 -26.62 8.59
C ARG A 237 6.48 -27.28 9.27
N GLU A 238 5.67 -26.50 9.97
CA GLU A 238 4.37 -26.90 10.54
C GLU A 238 3.31 -27.11 9.44
#